data_AF-A0A117T262-F1
#
_entry.id   AF-A0A117T262-F1
#
_cell.length_a   1.000
_cell.length_b   1.000
_cell.length_c   1.000
_cell.angle_alpha   90.00
_cell.angle_beta   90.00
_cell.angle_gamma   90.00
#
_symmetry.space_group_name_H-M   'P 1'
#
loop_
_entity.id
_entity.type
_entity.pdbx_description
1 polymer ?
#
loop_
_entity_poly.entity_id
_entity_poly.type
_entity_poly.pdbx_seq_one_letter_code
_entity_poly.pdbx_strand_id
1 'polypeptide(L)'
;MEYTVQKLGALAGISPRTLRYYDEFGLLKPARINSSGYRIYGQAEVNLLQQILFYRELGLTLEAIRDIVTSPSFDGTRALREHHEQLLQRRKQLDELIANVEQTLAQSEGRITMSNEEKFAGFKQKLIEDNEQKYGQEIREKYGEETVEKSNRKLRNMTEEQYAACQQLEEDIFAALEQAMEEGDSASELAQKAADLHRQWLGFSWDTYTKEAHAGLAQMYVDDERFTAYYDKRRPGIAAFLRDAVHVYTGVKQ
;
A
#
# COMPACT_ATOMS: atom_id res chain seq x y z
N MET A 1 -13.82 -28.22 -37.09
CA MET A 1 -15.13 -27.67 -37.51
C MET A 1 -14.86 -26.41 -38.33
N GLU A 2 -15.75 -26.03 -39.27
CA GLU A 2 -15.55 -24.87 -40.14
C GLU A 2 -16.72 -23.90 -40.07
N TYR A 3 -16.42 -22.61 -40.16
CA TYR A 3 -17.38 -21.54 -39.96
C TYR A 3 -17.35 -20.57 -41.14
N THR A 4 -18.54 -20.14 -41.59
CA THR A 4 -18.68 -18.97 -42.45
C THR A 4 -18.60 -17.70 -41.61
N VAL A 5 -18.38 -16.54 -42.24
CA VAL A 5 -18.36 -15.22 -41.57
C VAL A 5 -19.57 -15.03 -40.63
N GLN A 6 -20.78 -15.39 -41.08
CA GLN A 6 -22.00 -15.21 -40.28
C GLN A 6 -21.99 -16.09 -39.04
N LYS A 7 -21.62 -17.38 -39.18
CA LYS A 7 -21.58 -18.32 -38.06
C LYS A 7 -20.50 -17.97 -37.05
N LEU A 8 -19.31 -17.61 -37.54
CA LEU A 8 -18.19 -17.21 -36.67
C LEU A 8 -18.49 -15.90 -35.95
N GLY A 9 -19.07 -14.92 -36.64
CA GLY A 9 -19.46 -13.65 -36.02
C GLY A 9 -20.48 -13.85 -34.91
N ALA A 10 -21.52 -14.67 -35.16
CA ALA A 10 -22.50 -15.01 -34.14
C ALA A 10 -21.89 -15.75 -32.94
N LEU A 11 -20.97 -16.69 -33.18
CA LEU A 11 -20.27 -17.43 -32.12
C LEU A 11 -19.39 -16.53 -31.27
N ALA A 12 -18.65 -15.62 -31.91
CA ALA A 12 -17.67 -14.75 -31.26
C ALA A 12 -18.25 -13.42 -30.75
N GLY A 13 -19.56 -13.19 -30.92
CA GLY A 13 -20.22 -11.95 -30.52
C GLY A 13 -19.79 -10.70 -31.30
N ILE A 14 -19.24 -10.86 -32.52
CA ILE A 14 -18.80 -9.74 -33.36
C ILE A 14 -19.54 -9.70 -34.70
N SER A 15 -19.67 -8.51 -35.25
CA SER A 15 -20.41 -8.36 -36.51
C SER A 15 -19.68 -9.05 -37.69
N PRO A 16 -20.42 -9.59 -38.68
CA PRO A 16 -19.82 -10.07 -39.93
C PRO A 16 -18.99 -9.00 -40.65
N ARG A 17 -19.29 -7.71 -40.43
CA ARG A 17 -18.51 -6.59 -40.94
C ARG A 17 -17.13 -6.52 -40.28
N THR A 18 -17.05 -6.72 -38.96
CA THR A 18 -15.79 -6.75 -38.21
C THR A 18 -14.87 -7.87 -38.69
N LEU A 19 -15.40 -9.08 -38.91
CA LEU A 19 -14.61 -10.19 -39.45
C LEU A 19 -14.06 -9.94 -40.86
N ARG A 20 -14.86 -9.32 -41.73
CA ARG A 20 -14.39 -8.90 -43.06
C ARG A 20 -13.31 -7.83 -42.97
N TYR A 21 -13.49 -6.87 -42.06
CA TYR A 21 -12.49 -5.84 -41.81
C TYR A 21 -11.18 -6.43 -41.29
N TYR A 22 -11.22 -7.43 -40.40
CA TYR A 22 -9.99 -8.10 -39.92
C TYR A 22 -9.26 -8.85 -41.04
N ASP A 23 -9.98 -9.44 -41.99
CA ASP A 23 -9.37 -10.03 -43.19
C ASP A 23 -8.72 -8.95 -44.08
N GLU A 24 -9.45 -7.87 -44.39
CA GLU A 24 -8.96 -6.74 -45.19
C GLU A 24 -7.73 -6.06 -44.56
N PHE A 25 -7.73 -5.92 -43.23
CA PHE A 25 -6.64 -5.35 -42.45
C PHE A 25 -5.44 -6.33 -42.28
N GLY A 26 -5.61 -7.60 -42.69
CA GLY A 26 -4.58 -8.63 -42.61
C GLY A 26 -4.38 -9.22 -41.21
N LEU A 27 -5.32 -9.00 -40.30
CA LEU A 27 -5.27 -9.47 -38.91
C LEU A 27 -5.83 -10.89 -38.74
N LEU A 28 -6.89 -11.23 -39.48
CA LEU A 28 -7.49 -12.57 -39.44
C LEU A 28 -7.94 -13.00 -40.85
N LYS A 29 -7.08 -13.74 -41.53
CA LYS A 29 -7.37 -14.28 -42.85
C LYS A 29 -8.21 -15.56 -42.75
N PRO A 30 -9.15 -15.81 -43.66
CA PRO A 30 -9.86 -17.08 -43.72
C PRO A 30 -8.89 -18.20 -44.13
N ALA A 31 -9.14 -19.42 -43.64
CA ALA A 31 -8.42 -20.61 -44.05
C ALA A 31 -8.51 -20.83 -45.57
N ARG A 32 -9.68 -20.52 -46.15
CA ARG A 32 -9.89 -20.49 -47.60
C ARG A 32 -11.10 -19.66 -47.99
N ILE A 33 -11.17 -19.34 -49.27
CA ILE A 33 -12.39 -18.89 -49.94
C ILE A 33 -12.92 -20.09 -50.74
N ASN A 34 -14.17 -20.48 -50.52
CA ASN A 34 -14.77 -21.60 -51.25
C ASN A 34 -15.16 -21.22 -52.69
N SER A 35 -15.58 -22.19 -53.49
CA SER A 35 -15.96 -21.99 -54.90
C SER A 35 -17.11 -20.99 -55.11
N SER A 36 -17.92 -20.75 -54.09
CA SER A 36 -19.01 -19.76 -54.12
C SER A 36 -18.59 -18.37 -53.61
N GLY A 37 -17.30 -18.16 -53.31
CA GLY A 37 -16.78 -16.88 -52.82
C GLY A 37 -16.96 -16.64 -51.32
N TYR A 38 -17.44 -17.63 -50.56
CA TYR A 38 -17.55 -17.50 -49.10
C TYR A 38 -16.23 -17.74 -48.41
N ARG A 39 -15.90 -16.87 -47.46
CA ARG A 39 -14.78 -17.02 -46.53
C ARG A 39 -15.09 -18.11 -45.50
N ILE A 40 -14.18 -19.06 -45.38
CA ILE A 40 -14.27 -20.20 -44.47
C ILE A 40 -13.14 -20.13 -43.45
N TYR A 41 -13.50 -20.22 -42.18
CA TYR A 41 -12.58 -20.19 -41.04
C TYR A 41 -12.55 -21.57 -40.38
N GLY A 42 -11.35 -22.12 -40.20
CA GLY A 42 -11.13 -23.37 -39.49
C GLY A 42 -10.84 -23.13 -38.00
N GLN A 43 -10.42 -24.19 -37.32
CA GLN A 43 -10.15 -24.12 -35.89
C GLN A 43 -8.97 -23.18 -35.55
N ALA A 44 -7.96 -23.11 -36.42
CA ALA A 44 -6.81 -22.23 -36.21
C ALA A 44 -7.22 -20.75 -36.22
N GLU A 45 -8.08 -20.35 -37.17
CA GLU A 45 -8.59 -18.99 -37.24
C GLU A 45 -9.53 -18.66 -36.09
N VAL A 46 -10.30 -19.64 -35.59
CA VAL A 46 -11.12 -19.48 -34.39
C VAL A 46 -10.24 -19.20 -33.17
N ASN A 47 -9.17 -19.98 -32.99
CA ASN A 47 -8.24 -19.79 -31.87
C ASN A 47 -7.53 -18.42 -31.97
N LEU A 48 -7.12 -18.03 -33.17
CA LEU A 48 -6.51 -16.72 -33.41
C LEU A 48 -7.51 -15.59 -33.16
N LEU A 49 -8.76 -15.73 -33.59
CA LEU A 49 -9.82 -14.75 -33.32
C LEU A 49 -10.03 -14.58 -31.82
N GLN A 50 -10.10 -15.67 -31.06
CA GLN A 50 -10.23 -15.60 -29.60
C GLN A 50 -9.10 -14.76 -28.99
N GLN A 51 -7.87 -14.98 -29.44
CA GLN A 51 -6.72 -14.24 -28.97
C GLN A 51 -6.76 -12.75 -29.36
N ILE A 52 -7.17 -12.42 -30.58
CA ILE A 52 -7.41 -11.05 -31.03
C ILE A 52 -8.44 -10.36 -30.14
N LEU A 53 -9.53 -11.05 -29.80
CA LEU A 53 -10.58 -10.49 -28.95
C LEU A 53 -10.10 -10.24 -27.52
N PHE A 54 -9.27 -11.13 -26.95
CA PHE A 54 -8.63 -10.86 -25.67
C PHE A 54 -7.80 -9.58 -25.70
N TYR A 55 -6.91 -9.40 -26.69
CA TYR A 55 -6.13 -8.17 -26.76
C TYR A 55 -6.98 -6.91 -26.99
N ARG A 56 -8.11 -7.04 -27.71
CA ARG A 56 -9.07 -5.93 -27.88
C ARG A 56 -9.73 -5.53 -26.58
N GLU A 57 -10.09 -6.49 -25.74
CA GLU A 57 -10.65 -6.23 -24.40
C GLU A 57 -9.69 -5.45 -23.51
N LEU A 58 -8.39 -5.55 -23.77
CA LEU A 58 -7.33 -4.81 -23.09
C LEU A 58 -7.03 -3.44 -23.65
N GLY A 59 -7.79 -3.03 -24.65
CA GLY A 59 -7.62 -1.72 -25.27
C GLY A 59 -6.42 -1.63 -26.20
N LEU A 60 -5.81 -2.75 -26.63
CA LEU A 60 -4.78 -2.68 -27.66
C LEU A 60 -5.40 -2.23 -29.01
N THR A 61 -4.62 -1.45 -29.75
CA THR A 61 -4.97 -1.04 -31.11
C THR A 61 -4.85 -2.22 -32.07
N LEU A 62 -5.59 -2.20 -33.18
CA LEU A 62 -5.57 -3.32 -34.13
C LEU A 62 -4.19 -3.51 -34.77
N GLU A 63 -3.45 -2.41 -34.94
CA GLU A 63 -2.06 -2.40 -35.41
C GLU A 63 -1.17 -3.18 -34.45
N ALA A 64 -1.21 -2.86 -33.15
CA ALA A 64 -0.41 -3.53 -32.14
C ALA A 64 -0.75 -5.04 -32.07
N ILE A 65 -2.05 -5.37 -32.15
CA ILE A 65 -2.49 -6.77 -32.13
C ILE A 65 -1.95 -7.52 -33.35
N ARG A 66 -2.02 -6.92 -34.55
CA ARG A 66 -1.49 -7.53 -35.77
C ARG A 66 0.00 -7.78 -35.64
N ASP A 67 0.76 -6.81 -35.16
CA ASP A 67 2.22 -6.94 -35.02
C ASP A 67 2.60 -8.01 -34.00
N ILE A 68 1.82 -8.16 -32.92
CA ILE A 68 1.97 -9.23 -31.94
C ILE A 68 1.71 -10.60 -32.57
N VAL A 69 0.54 -10.81 -33.18
CA VAL A 69 0.12 -12.15 -33.65
C VAL A 69 0.83 -12.61 -34.93
N THR A 70 1.46 -11.69 -35.66
CA THR A 70 2.25 -12.00 -36.86
C THR A 70 3.75 -12.12 -36.58
N SER A 71 4.19 -11.84 -35.35
CA SER A 71 5.60 -11.95 -34.97
C SER A 71 6.10 -13.40 -35.02
N PRO A 72 7.28 -13.69 -35.61
CA PRO A 72 7.86 -15.04 -35.62
C PRO A 72 8.16 -15.59 -34.22
N SER A 73 8.37 -14.70 -33.24
CA SER A 73 8.64 -15.06 -31.84
C SER A 73 7.38 -15.09 -30.99
N PHE A 74 6.20 -15.02 -31.60
CA PHE A 74 4.94 -14.97 -30.88
C PHE A 74 4.64 -16.30 -30.18
N ASP A 75 4.66 -16.28 -28.85
CA ASP A 75 4.12 -17.33 -28.00
C ASP A 75 2.80 -16.85 -27.41
N GLY A 76 1.71 -17.26 -28.04
CA GLY A 76 0.37 -16.88 -27.61
C GLY A 76 0.04 -17.34 -26.19
N THR A 77 0.62 -18.45 -25.72
CA THR A 77 0.38 -18.94 -24.35
C THR A 77 1.11 -18.08 -23.32
N ARG A 78 2.37 -17.73 -23.60
CA ARG A 78 3.13 -16.80 -22.75
C ARG A 78 2.45 -15.45 -22.64
N ALA A 79 2.01 -14.88 -23.76
CA ALA A 79 1.34 -13.59 -23.77
C ALA A 79 0.00 -13.64 -23.01
N LEU A 80 -0.75 -14.75 -23.08
CA LEU A 80 -1.94 -14.96 -22.25
C LEU A 80 -1.62 -15.05 -20.74
N ARG A 81 -0.50 -15.66 -20.34
CA ARG A 81 -0.08 -15.68 -18.92
C ARG A 81 0.31 -14.31 -18.40
N GLU A 82 1.13 -13.59 -19.15
CA GLU A 82 1.52 -12.21 -18.81
C GLU A 82 0.27 -11.32 -18.69
N HIS A 83 -0.68 -11.55 -19.59
CA HIS A 83 -1.94 -10.85 -19.56
C HIS A 83 -2.83 -11.21 -18.35
N HIS A 84 -2.98 -12.50 -18.05
CA HIS A 84 -3.71 -12.97 -16.86
C HIS A 84 -3.17 -12.33 -15.58
N GLU A 85 -1.85 -12.19 -15.46
CA GLU A 85 -1.21 -11.51 -14.33
C GLU A 85 -1.61 -10.02 -14.24
N GLN A 86 -1.64 -9.32 -15.37
CA GLN A 86 -2.13 -7.93 -15.41
C GLN A 86 -3.60 -7.82 -15.00
N LEU A 87 -4.46 -8.76 -15.40
CA LEU A 87 -5.86 -8.80 -14.94
C LEU A 87 -5.96 -9.00 -13.43
N LEU A 88 -5.15 -9.89 -12.86
CA LEU A 88 -5.13 -10.11 -11.41
C LEU A 88 -4.68 -8.85 -10.66
N GLN A 89 -3.67 -8.15 -11.16
CA GLN A 89 -3.23 -6.87 -10.61
C GLN A 89 -4.33 -5.81 -10.71
N ARG A 90 -5.02 -5.72 -11.84
CA ARG A 90 -6.12 -4.78 -12.02
C ARG A 90 -7.31 -5.10 -11.12
N ARG A 91 -7.65 -6.37 -10.95
CA ARG A 91 -8.66 -6.83 -10.00
C ARG A 91 -8.31 -6.39 -8.59
N LYS A 92 -7.06 -6.61 -8.14
CA LYS A 92 -6.60 -6.17 -6.82
C LYS A 92 -6.77 -4.66 -6.62
N GLN A 93 -6.38 -3.86 -7.60
CA GLN A 93 -6.58 -2.40 -7.55
C GLN A 93 -8.06 -2.00 -7.47
N LEU A 94 -8.93 -2.70 -8.21
CA LEU A 94 -10.37 -2.45 -8.15
C LEU A 94 -10.96 -2.85 -6.80
N ASP A 95 -10.54 -3.99 -6.24
CA ASP A 95 -10.97 -4.46 -4.92
C ASP A 95 -10.59 -3.43 -3.82
N GLU A 96 -9.36 -2.87 -3.88
CA GLU A 96 -8.91 -1.80 -2.98
C GLU A 96 -9.75 -0.51 -3.11
N LEU A 97 -10.08 -0.12 -4.34
CA LEU A 97 -10.93 1.04 -4.60
C LEU A 97 -12.36 0.83 -4.11
N ILE A 98 -12.93 -0.36 -4.33
CA ILE A 98 -14.25 -0.74 -3.85
C ILE A 98 -14.28 -0.65 -2.32
N ALA A 99 -13.30 -1.22 -1.63
CA ALA A 99 -13.20 -1.15 -0.17
C ALA A 99 -13.17 0.31 0.35
N ASN A 100 -12.41 1.18 -0.30
CA ASN A 100 -12.37 2.61 0.07
C ASN A 100 -13.72 3.31 -0.14
N VAL A 101 -14.42 2.99 -1.23
CA VAL A 101 -15.75 3.54 -1.51
C VAL A 101 -16.77 3.02 -0.50
N GLU A 102 -16.75 1.73 -0.20
CA GLU A 102 -17.60 1.12 0.82
C GLU A 102 -17.39 1.77 2.19
N GLN A 103 -16.14 1.98 2.61
CA GLN A 103 -15.82 2.68 3.85
C GLN A 103 -16.37 4.11 3.85
N THR A 104 -16.20 4.85 2.75
CA THR A 104 -16.68 6.23 2.61
C THR A 104 -18.20 6.32 2.63
N LEU A 105 -18.88 5.42 1.90
CA LEU A 105 -20.34 5.35 1.86
C LEU A 105 -20.90 5.06 3.24
N ALA A 106 -20.34 4.06 3.90
CA ALA A 106 -20.81 3.60 5.18
C ALA A 106 -20.54 4.65 6.30
N GLN A 107 -19.51 5.49 6.16
CA GLN A 107 -19.32 6.72 6.95
C GLN A 107 -20.38 7.79 6.65
N SER A 108 -20.66 8.05 5.38
CA SER A 108 -21.58 9.12 4.93
C SER A 108 -23.06 8.82 5.22
N GLU A 109 -23.45 7.55 5.19
CA GLU A 109 -24.84 7.11 5.38
C GLU A 109 -25.19 6.84 6.85
N GLY A 110 -24.23 7.03 7.78
CA GLY A 110 -24.41 6.72 9.20
C GLY A 110 -24.71 5.24 9.49
N ARG A 111 -24.49 4.35 8.50
CA ARG A 111 -24.76 2.89 8.58
C ARG A 111 -23.66 2.12 9.32
N ILE A 112 -22.52 2.75 9.58
CA ILE A 112 -21.50 2.20 10.49
C ILE A 112 -21.74 2.77 11.89
N THR A 113 -22.42 2.00 12.73
CA THR A 113 -22.28 2.06 14.18
C THR A 113 -21.34 0.94 14.63
N MET A 114 -20.09 0.95 14.17
CA MET A 114 -19.04 0.19 14.84
C MET A 114 -18.90 0.78 16.24
N SER A 115 -18.83 -0.09 17.26
CA SER A 115 -18.43 0.40 18.58
C SER A 115 -17.05 1.04 18.44
N ASN A 116 -16.75 2.05 19.26
CA ASN A 116 -15.44 2.68 19.21
C ASN A 116 -14.33 1.61 19.37
N GLU A 117 -14.56 0.58 20.18
CA GLU A 117 -13.59 -0.52 20.35
C GLU A 117 -13.25 -1.23 19.03
N GLU A 118 -14.21 -1.49 18.15
CA GLU A 118 -13.98 -2.15 16.86
C GLU A 118 -13.25 -1.23 15.86
N LYS A 119 -13.55 0.08 15.88
CA LYS A 119 -12.87 1.07 15.02
C LYS A 119 -11.39 1.18 15.38
N PHE A 120 -11.09 1.23 16.68
CA PHE A 120 -9.72 1.34 17.17
C PHE A 120 -8.96 0.02 17.05
N ALA A 121 -9.62 -1.14 17.18
CA ALA A 121 -8.96 -2.43 17.03
C ALA A 121 -8.33 -2.61 15.63
N GLY A 122 -9.09 -2.33 14.56
CA GLY A 122 -8.58 -2.41 13.18
C GLY A 122 -7.47 -1.40 12.90
N PHE A 123 -7.62 -0.16 13.40
CA PHE A 123 -6.61 0.88 13.24
C PHE A 123 -5.29 0.55 13.95
N LYS A 124 -5.34 0.11 15.21
CA LYS A 124 -4.14 -0.27 15.98
C LYS A 124 -3.45 -1.49 15.38
N GLN A 125 -4.22 -2.45 14.86
CA GLN A 125 -3.65 -3.61 14.16
C GLN A 125 -2.91 -3.18 12.89
N LYS A 126 -3.48 -2.26 12.10
CA LYS A 126 -2.80 -1.68 10.93
C LYS A 126 -1.52 -0.93 11.31
N LEU A 127 -1.53 -0.14 12.39
CA LEU A 127 -0.31 0.53 12.88
C LEU A 127 0.81 -0.46 13.22
N ILE A 128 0.46 -1.59 13.84
CA ILE A 128 1.42 -2.66 14.14
C ILE A 128 1.96 -3.23 12.83
N GLU A 129 1.09 -3.58 11.88
CA GLU A 129 1.49 -4.16 10.59
C GLU A 129 2.40 -3.24 9.77
N ASP A 130 2.05 -1.95 9.67
CA ASP A 130 2.85 -0.96 8.97
C ASP A 130 4.23 -0.78 9.64
N ASN A 131 4.29 -0.79 10.97
CA ASN A 131 5.54 -0.70 11.73
C ASN A 131 6.40 -1.97 11.58
N GLU A 132 5.76 -3.15 11.62
CA GLU A 132 6.40 -4.45 11.42
C GLU A 132 7.01 -4.57 10.02
N GLN A 133 6.29 -4.15 8.99
CA GLN A 133 6.78 -4.16 7.62
C GLN A 133 7.98 -3.23 7.43
N LYS A 134 7.99 -2.07 8.11
CA LYS A 134 8.99 -1.03 7.89
C LYS A 134 10.24 -1.18 8.78
N TYR A 135 10.08 -1.67 10.01
CA TYR A 135 11.14 -1.68 11.02
C TYR A 135 11.24 -2.99 11.82
N GLY A 136 10.35 -3.96 11.59
CA GLY A 136 10.19 -5.13 12.47
C GLY A 136 11.44 -5.98 12.64
N GLN A 137 12.22 -6.17 11.57
CA GLN A 137 13.49 -6.92 11.64
C GLN A 137 14.54 -6.16 12.47
N GLU A 138 14.79 -4.90 12.15
CA GLU A 138 15.81 -4.05 12.79
C GLU A 138 15.56 -3.91 14.31
N ILE A 139 14.30 -3.68 14.69
CA ILE A 139 13.93 -3.50 16.10
C ILE A 139 14.07 -4.83 16.87
N ARG A 140 13.76 -5.98 16.25
CA ARG A 140 13.97 -7.30 16.88
C ARG A 140 15.43 -7.65 17.05
N GLU A 141 16.28 -7.34 16.07
CA GLU A 141 17.72 -7.53 16.17
C GLU A 141 18.30 -6.69 17.34
N LYS A 142 17.78 -5.47 17.55
CA LYS A 142 18.27 -4.56 18.59
C LYS A 142 17.69 -4.81 19.98
N TYR A 143 16.41 -5.14 20.09
CA TYR A 143 15.67 -5.19 21.37
C TYR A 143 15.10 -6.58 21.72
N GLY A 144 15.16 -7.53 20.79
CA GLY A 144 14.68 -8.90 20.96
C GLY A 144 13.20 -9.09 20.67
N GLU A 145 12.85 -10.30 20.20
CA GLU A 145 11.47 -10.70 19.85
C GLU A 145 10.47 -10.44 20.99
N GLU A 146 10.81 -10.85 22.20
CA GLU A 146 9.89 -10.78 23.35
C GLU A 146 9.53 -9.34 23.70
N THR A 147 10.50 -8.42 23.64
CA THR A 147 10.29 -6.99 23.92
C THR A 147 9.35 -6.36 22.90
N VAL A 148 9.56 -6.67 21.61
CA VAL A 148 8.73 -6.16 20.52
C VAL A 148 7.30 -6.70 20.62
N GLU A 149 7.15 -7.99 20.87
CA GLU A 149 5.81 -8.60 21.00
C GLU A 149 5.04 -8.09 22.23
N LYS A 150 5.73 -7.78 23.34
CA LYS A 150 5.11 -7.12 24.50
C LYS A 150 4.62 -5.71 24.16
N SER A 151 5.42 -4.93 23.43
CA SER A 151 5.04 -3.59 22.97
C SER A 151 3.83 -3.65 22.03
N ASN A 152 3.86 -4.53 21.03
CA ASN A 152 2.74 -4.74 20.10
C ASN A 152 1.45 -5.14 20.82
N ARG A 153 1.56 -6.02 21.84
CA ARG A 153 0.42 -6.44 22.66
C ARG A 153 -0.16 -5.29 23.47
N LYS A 154 0.68 -4.41 24.05
CA LYS A 154 0.20 -3.21 24.74
C LYS A 154 -0.60 -2.33 23.79
N LEU A 155 -0.04 -1.98 22.63
CA LEU A 155 -0.73 -1.18 21.62
C LEU A 155 -2.05 -1.83 21.20
N ARG A 156 -2.04 -3.12 20.85
CA ARG A 156 -3.26 -3.84 20.46
C ARG A 156 -4.36 -3.75 21.52
N ASN A 157 -3.99 -3.84 22.80
CA ASN A 157 -4.93 -3.89 23.92
C ASN A 157 -5.24 -2.52 24.56
N MET A 158 -4.71 -1.40 24.05
CA MET A 158 -5.03 -0.07 24.59
C MET A 158 -6.52 0.23 24.49
N THR A 159 -7.10 0.82 25.55
CA THR A 159 -8.46 1.38 25.49
C THR A 159 -8.48 2.67 24.68
N GLU A 160 -9.68 3.16 24.35
CA GLU A 160 -9.85 4.46 23.68
C GLU A 160 -9.26 5.61 24.51
N GLU A 161 -9.52 5.62 25.82
CA GLU A 161 -9.01 6.64 26.74
C GLU A 161 -7.48 6.59 26.83
N GLN A 162 -6.89 5.40 26.86
CA GLN A 162 -5.44 5.23 26.86
C GLN A 162 -4.82 5.71 25.55
N TYR A 163 -5.45 5.40 24.41
CA TYR A 163 -4.99 5.85 23.11
C TYR A 163 -5.09 7.37 22.97
N ALA A 164 -6.22 7.97 23.37
CA ALA A 164 -6.42 9.41 23.38
C ALA A 164 -5.42 10.12 24.32
N ALA A 165 -5.15 9.55 25.50
CA ALA A 165 -4.14 10.07 26.41
C ALA A 165 -2.72 10.01 25.80
N CYS A 166 -2.40 8.95 25.07
CA CYS A 166 -1.13 8.82 24.35
C CYS A 166 -0.98 9.90 23.26
N GLN A 167 -2.03 10.15 22.46
CA GLN A 167 -2.03 11.21 21.45
C GLN A 167 -1.92 12.61 22.07
N GLN A 168 -2.64 12.85 23.17
CA GLN A 168 -2.56 14.14 23.85
C GLN A 168 -1.16 14.38 24.44
N LEU A 169 -0.53 13.35 25.03
CA LEU A 169 0.84 13.46 25.51
C LEU A 169 1.81 13.79 24.38
N GLU A 170 1.64 13.20 23.21
CA GLU A 170 2.46 13.54 22.03
C GLU A 170 2.35 15.02 21.67
N GLU A 171 1.13 15.55 21.57
CA GLU A 171 0.91 16.98 21.31
C GLU A 171 1.50 17.87 22.41
N ASP A 172 1.38 17.49 23.68
CA ASP A 172 1.94 18.23 24.81
C ASP A 172 3.48 18.22 24.79
N ILE A 173 4.10 17.11 24.37
CA ILE A 173 5.56 17.01 24.17
C ILE A 173 5.99 18.01 23.10
N PHE A 174 5.35 17.98 21.93
CA PHE A 174 5.69 18.88 20.83
C PHE A 174 5.51 20.34 21.22
N ALA A 175 4.40 20.70 21.86
CA ALA A 175 4.15 22.06 22.32
C ALA A 175 5.20 22.53 23.33
N ALA A 176 5.60 21.67 24.27
CA ALA A 176 6.65 21.99 25.24
C ALA A 176 8.03 22.15 24.58
N LEU A 177 8.38 21.29 23.62
CA LEU A 177 9.63 21.38 22.86
C LEU A 177 9.69 22.66 22.02
N GLU A 178 8.62 23.00 21.32
CA GLU A 178 8.58 24.22 20.51
C GLU A 178 8.79 25.48 21.34
N GLN A 179 8.19 25.56 22.53
CA GLN A 179 8.38 26.67 23.46
C GLN A 179 9.79 26.66 24.07
N ALA A 180 10.30 25.50 24.50
CA ALA A 180 11.64 25.37 25.05
C ALA A 180 12.74 25.73 24.03
N MET A 181 12.52 25.46 22.75
CA MET A 181 13.43 25.83 21.67
C MET A 181 13.52 27.35 21.45
N GLU A 182 12.50 28.13 21.84
CA GLU A 182 12.61 29.60 21.84
C GLU A 182 13.55 30.11 22.94
N GLU A 183 13.62 29.40 24.07
CA GLU A 183 14.57 29.69 25.15
C GLU A 183 16.00 29.23 24.80
N GLY A 184 16.11 28.21 23.94
CA GLY A 184 17.38 27.70 23.41
C GLY A 184 18.20 26.88 24.40
N ASP A 185 17.64 26.53 25.57
CA ASP A 185 18.29 25.74 26.61
C ASP A 185 17.57 24.39 26.81
N SER A 186 18.26 23.29 26.49
CA SER A 186 17.76 21.92 26.68
C SER A 186 17.70 21.50 28.16
N ALA A 187 18.27 22.28 29.07
CA ALA A 187 18.15 22.11 30.52
C ALA A 187 17.05 22.99 31.15
N SER A 188 16.35 23.81 30.36
CA SER A 188 15.24 24.65 30.83
C SER A 188 14.11 23.83 31.48
N GLU A 189 13.29 24.48 32.30
CA GLU A 189 12.13 23.84 32.94
C GLU A 189 11.17 23.24 31.88
N LEU A 190 10.96 23.94 30.77
CA LEU A 190 10.12 23.46 29.67
C LEU A 190 10.73 22.26 28.93
N ALA A 191 12.05 22.26 28.67
CA ALA A 191 12.73 21.13 28.05
C ALA A 191 12.69 19.89 28.96
N GLN A 192 12.88 20.08 30.27
CA GLN A 192 12.81 18.99 31.24
C GLN A 192 11.37 18.47 31.42
N LYS A 193 10.37 19.35 31.33
CA LYS A 193 8.95 18.95 31.25
C LYS A 193 8.69 18.11 30.00
N ALA A 194 9.19 18.52 28.83
CA ALA A 194 9.04 17.75 27.60
C ALA A 194 9.66 16.34 27.71
N ALA A 195 10.85 16.24 28.31
CA ALA A 195 11.50 14.95 28.56
C ALA A 195 10.69 14.04 29.52
N ASP A 196 10.08 14.59 30.58
CA ASP A 196 9.20 13.80 31.45
C ASP A 196 7.90 13.38 30.74
N LEU A 197 7.29 14.27 29.95
CA LEU A 197 6.12 13.91 29.14
C LEU A 197 6.46 12.79 28.15
N HIS A 198 7.63 12.85 27.52
CA HIS A 198 8.12 11.79 26.64
C HIS A 198 8.34 10.47 27.39
N ARG A 199 8.89 10.51 28.61
CA ARG A 199 8.96 9.33 29.50
C ARG A 199 7.57 8.73 29.76
N GLN A 200 6.58 9.56 30.07
CA GLN A 200 5.20 9.11 30.32
C GLN A 200 4.60 8.47 29.06
N TRP A 201 4.79 9.10 27.91
CA TRP A 201 4.37 8.60 26.60
C TRP A 201 4.98 7.23 26.28
N LEU A 202 6.28 7.03 26.55
CA LEU A 202 6.93 5.74 26.37
C LEU A 202 6.29 4.63 27.22
N GLY A 203 5.77 4.94 28.41
CA GLY A 203 5.11 3.97 29.30
C GLY A 203 3.88 3.27 28.69
N PHE A 204 3.27 3.86 27.66
CA PHE A 204 2.18 3.24 26.90
C PHE A 204 2.65 2.05 26.05
N SER A 205 3.90 2.08 25.58
CA SER A 205 4.47 1.04 24.71
C SER A 205 5.52 0.17 25.41
N TRP A 206 6.28 0.75 26.33
CA TRP A 206 7.37 0.09 27.05
C TRP A 206 6.87 -0.67 28.26
N ASP A 207 7.34 -1.90 28.43
CA ASP A 207 7.03 -2.70 29.61
C ASP A 207 7.79 -2.23 30.85
N THR A 208 9.09 -1.95 30.70
CA THR A 208 9.97 -1.45 31.75
C THR A 208 10.69 -0.20 31.28
N TYR A 209 10.71 0.84 32.11
CA TYR A 209 11.46 2.05 31.85
C TYR A 209 12.84 2.00 32.51
N THR A 210 13.87 2.34 31.75
CA THR A 210 15.20 2.68 32.29
C THR A 210 15.69 3.98 31.67
N LYS A 211 16.56 4.69 32.41
CA LYS A 211 17.16 5.95 31.96
C LYS A 211 18.03 5.73 30.72
N GLU A 212 18.77 4.63 30.69
CA GLU A 212 19.67 4.24 29.62
C GLU A 212 18.90 3.92 28.33
N ALA A 213 17.77 3.22 28.45
CA ALA A 213 16.91 2.94 27.30
C ALA A 213 16.33 4.24 26.72
N HIS A 214 15.87 5.15 27.59
CA HIS A 214 15.30 6.43 27.17
C HIS A 214 16.33 7.30 26.43
N ALA A 215 17.53 7.45 26.99
CA ALA A 215 18.62 8.18 26.33
C ALA A 215 19.02 7.52 24.99
N GLY A 216 19.16 6.19 24.96
CA GLY A 216 19.50 5.45 23.75
C GLY A 216 18.42 5.52 22.65
N LEU A 217 17.14 5.57 23.02
CA LEU A 217 16.05 5.78 22.06
C LEU A 217 16.09 7.20 21.48
N ALA A 218 16.29 8.21 22.34
CA ALA A 218 16.35 9.60 21.89
C ALA A 218 17.57 9.85 20.98
N GLN A 219 18.70 9.18 21.24
CA GLN A 219 19.86 9.19 20.34
C GLN A 219 19.51 8.59 18.97
N MET A 220 18.81 7.45 18.94
CA MET A 220 18.38 6.81 17.69
C MET A 220 17.53 7.72 16.81
N TYR A 221 16.68 8.58 17.40
CA TYR A 221 15.88 9.53 16.64
C TYR A 221 16.70 10.48 15.77
N VAL A 222 17.94 10.77 16.18
CA VAL A 222 18.88 11.60 15.42
C VAL A 222 19.77 10.76 14.50
N ASP A 223 20.12 9.54 14.93
CA ASP A 223 20.97 8.64 14.12
C ASP A 223 20.22 8.08 12.89
N ASP A 224 18.89 7.99 12.94
CA ASP A 224 18.05 7.53 11.84
C ASP A 224 17.23 8.68 11.24
N GLU A 225 17.57 9.05 10.01
CA GLU A 225 16.94 10.15 9.26
C GLU A 225 15.41 10.01 9.15
N ARG A 226 14.86 8.78 9.19
CA ARG A 226 13.41 8.54 9.13
C ARG A 226 12.71 9.11 10.36
N PHE A 227 13.32 8.95 11.54
CA PHE A 227 12.80 9.49 12.80
C PHE A 227 13.08 10.98 12.91
N THR A 228 14.26 11.45 12.50
CA THR A 228 14.54 12.89 12.43
C THR A 228 13.49 13.60 11.59
N ALA A 229 13.18 13.08 10.39
CA ALA A 229 12.18 13.65 9.50
C ALA A 229 10.76 13.67 10.09
N TYR A 230 10.42 12.72 10.98
CA TYR A 230 9.13 12.70 11.68
C TYR A 230 9.00 13.89 12.62
N TYR A 231 9.97 14.05 13.53
CA TYR A 231 9.97 15.11 14.55
C TYR A 231 10.16 16.49 13.91
N ASP A 232 11.09 16.61 12.97
CA ASP A 232 11.48 17.90 12.38
C ASP A 232 10.45 18.44 11.38
N LYS A 233 9.43 17.66 11.02
CA LYS A 233 8.30 18.10 10.20
C LYS A 233 7.57 19.29 10.83
N ARG A 234 7.53 19.36 12.17
CA ARG A 234 6.85 20.43 12.90
C ARG A 234 7.72 21.69 12.99
N ARG A 235 8.99 21.50 13.35
CA ARG A 235 10.04 22.52 13.33
C ARG A 235 11.41 21.82 13.17
N PRO A 236 12.28 22.28 12.26
CA PRO A 236 13.63 21.74 12.13
C PRO A 236 14.41 21.81 13.45
N GLY A 237 15.09 20.71 13.81
CA GLY A 237 15.90 20.58 15.02
C GLY A 237 15.18 20.03 16.26
N ILE A 238 13.87 19.73 16.19
CA ILE A 238 13.14 19.14 17.32
C ILE A 238 13.75 17.81 17.76
N ALA A 239 14.10 16.93 16.82
CA ALA A 239 14.66 15.61 17.17
C ALA A 239 15.94 15.75 18.01
N ALA A 240 16.85 16.62 17.57
CA ALA A 240 18.10 16.90 18.26
C ALA A 240 17.87 17.57 19.63
N PHE A 241 16.93 18.53 19.70
CA PHE A 241 16.62 19.22 20.96
C PHE A 241 15.99 18.28 22.00
N LEU A 242 15.05 17.41 21.58
CA LEU A 242 14.47 16.39 22.44
C LEU A 242 15.54 15.43 22.96
N ARG A 243 16.44 14.95 22.09
CA ARG A 243 17.57 14.12 22.50
C ARG A 243 18.39 14.79 23.59
N ASP A 244 18.77 16.05 23.41
CA ASP A 244 19.61 16.77 24.37
C ASP A 244 18.88 16.97 25.71
N ALA A 245 17.58 17.32 25.66
CA ALA A 245 16.74 17.44 26.85
C ALA A 245 16.63 16.10 27.61
N VAL A 246 16.47 14.98 26.90
CA VAL A 246 16.41 13.63 27.49
C VAL A 246 17.74 13.22 28.13
N HIS A 247 18.89 13.56 27.52
CA HIS A 247 20.20 13.28 28.13
C HIS A 247 20.37 14.04 29.45
N VAL A 248 19.96 15.31 29.49
CA VAL A 248 19.95 16.10 30.74
C VAL A 248 19.01 15.46 31.77
N TYR A 249 17.77 15.14 31.38
CA TYR A 249 16.74 14.57 32.25
C TYR A 249 17.14 13.22 32.87
N THR A 250 17.72 12.34 32.05
CA THR A 250 18.16 11.02 32.49
C THR A 250 19.46 11.10 33.31
N GLY A 251 20.33 12.06 33.01
CA GLY A 251 21.69 12.17 33.54
C GLY A 251 22.67 11.19 32.88
N VAL A 252 22.27 10.53 31.80
CA VAL A 252 23.13 9.64 31.01
C VAL A 252 23.98 10.53 30.10
N LYS A 253 25.30 10.39 30.19
CA LYS A 253 26.23 11.13 29.32
C LYS A 253 26.30 10.46 27.95
N GLN A 254 26.38 11.29 26.90
CA GLN A 254 26.75 10.85 25.54
C GLN A 254 28.14 10.19 25.53
#